data_AF-A0A957YJI9-F1
#
_entry.id   AF-A0A957YJI9-F1
#
_cell.length_a   1.000
_cell.length_b   1.000
_cell.length_c   1.000
_cell.angle_alpha   90.00
_cell.angle_beta   90.00
_cell.angle_gamma   90.00
#
_symmetry.space_group_name_H-M   'P 1'
#
loop_
_entity.id
_entity.type
_entity.pdbx_description
1 polymer ?
#
loop_
_entity_poly.entity_id
_entity_poly.type
_entity_poly.pdbx_seq_one_letter_code
_entity_poly.pdbx_strand_id
1 'polypeptide(L)'
;MINVSRYVFRATCLTQALSALILLRRYGHPATLKIGVALHEAKQFEAHAWVESQGLIVVGGTTSELSRFTPLPDIDEKLIK
;
A
#
# COMPACT_ATOMS: atom_id res chain seq x y z
N MET A 1 21.43 -10.66 5.99
CA MET A 1 20.01 -10.24 6.06
C MET A 1 19.84 -8.94 5.29
N ILE A 2 19.15 -8.98 4.15
CA ILE A 2 18.89 -7.79 3.33
C ILE A 2 17.72 -7.06 3.99
N ASN A 3 17.97 -5.91 4.60
CA ASN A 3 16.94 -5.13 5.30
C ASN A 3 16.15 -4.32 4.27
N VAL A 4 14.96 -4.83 3.91
CA VAL A 4 14.07 -4.27 2.86
C VAL A 4 13.50 -2.90 3.24
N SER A 5 13.53 -2.53 4.54
CA SER A 5 13.12 -1.21 5.05
C SER A 5 13.84 -0.03 4.40
N ARG A 6 15.06 -0.25 3.87
CA ARG A 6 15.83 0.79 3.16
C ARG A 6 15.38 1.03 1.72
N TYR A 7 14.73 0.03 1.12
CA TYR A 7 14.15 0.10 -0.23
C TYR A 7 12.68 0.52 -0.22
N VAL A 8 12.00 0.33 0.92
CA VAL A 8 10.66 0.87 1.18
C VAL A 8 10.85 2.19 1.93
N PHE A 9 11.16 3.27 1.22
CA PHE A 9 11.09 4.60 1.82
C PHE A 9 9.69 4.78 2.43
N ARG A 10 9.64 5.13 3.73
CA ARG A 10 8.44 5.19 4.58
C ARG A 10 7.87 3.83 5.02
N ALA A 11 8.63 3.02 5.76
CA ALA A 11 8.04 1.91 6.55
C ALA A 11 6.79 2.32 7.37
N THR A 12 6.68 3.61 7.71
CA THR A 12 5.50 4.23 8.31
C THR A 12 4.24 4.15 7.45
N CYS A 13 4.31 4.25 6.12
CA CYS A 13 3.11 4.21 5.26
C CYS A 13 2.46 2.82 5.28
N LEU A 14 3.26 1.75 5.26
CA LEU A 14 2.75 0.39 5.38
C LEU A 14 2.15 0.13 6.77
N THR A 15 2.82 0.55 7.84
CA THR A 15 2.28 0.42 9.20
C THR A 15 0.97 1.19 9.38
N GLN A 16 0.89 2.41 8.83
CA GLN A 16 -0.33 3.22 8.85
C GLN A 16 -1.45 2.56 8.05
N ALA A 17 -1.16 2.09 6.84
CA ALA A 17 -2.12 1.41 5.98
C ALA A 17 -2.64 0.11 6.61
N LEU A 18 -1.76 -0.70 7.21
CA LEU A 18 -2.16 -1.90 7.95
C LEU A 18 -3.02 -1.58 9.17
N SER A 19 -2.66 -0.54 9.92
CA SER A 19 -3.43 -0.10 11.09
C SER A 19 -4.83 0.36 10.68
N ALA A 20 -4.93 1.15 9.60
CA ALA A 20 -6.19 1.59 9.03
C ALA A 20 -7.04 0.42 8.51
N LEU A 21 -6.43 -0.53 7.80
CA LEU A 21 -7.09 -1.74 7.33
C LEU A 21 -7.73 -2.51 8.48
N ILE A 22 -6.98 -2.75 9.57
CA ILE A 22 -7.46 -3.49 10.74
C ILE A 22 -8.62 -2.74 11.41
N LEU A 23 -8.49 -1.42 11.60
CA LEU A 23 -9.54 -0.61 12.22
C LEU A 23 -10.82 -0.62 11.37
N LEU A 24 -10.72 -0.35 10.07
CA LEU A 24 -11.88 -0.34 9.17
C LEU A 24 -12.61 -1.68 9.16
N ARG A 25 -11.86 -2.79 9.04
CA ARG A 25 -12.43 -4.13 9.09
C ARG A 25 -13.08 -4.45 10.44
N ARG A 26 -12.50 -3.99 11.55
CA ARG A 26 -13.10 -4.15 12.89
C ARG A 26 -14.44 -3.42 13.04
N TYR A 27 -14.60 -2.27 12.39
CA TYR A 27 -15.85 -1.52 12.38
C TYR A 27 -16.82 -1.95 11.27
N GLY A 28 -16.54 -3.05 10.55
CA GLY A 28 -17.42 -3.59 9.51
C GLY A 28 -17.34 -2.86 8.17
N HIS A 29 -16.32 -2.02 7.97
CA HIS A 29 -16.09 -1.36 6.68
C HIS A 29 -15.19 -2.22 5.79
N PRO A 30 -15.61 -2.52 4.55
CA PRO A 30 -14.77 -3.27 3.61
C PRO A 30 -13.56 -2.42 3.23
N ALA A 31 -12.37 -2.95 3.52
CA ALA A 31 -11.11 -2.27 3.24
C ALA A 31 -10.09 -3.23 2.62
N THR A 32 -9.34 -2.70 1.65
CA THR A 32 -8.31 -3.41 0.89
C THR A 32 -7.01 -2.63 0.99
N LEU A 33 -5.94 -3.31 1.37
CA LEU A 33 -4.59 -2.77 1.34
C LEU A 33 -4.06 -2.86 -0.08
N LYS A 34 -3.51 -1.76 -0.58
CA LYS A 34 -2.84 -1.69 -1.87
C LYS A 34 -1.38 -1.30 -1.64
N ILE A 35 -0.49 -1.94 -2.38
CA ILE A 35 0.95 -1.65 -2.38
C ILE A 35 1.32 -1.33 -3.83
N GLY A 36 1.98 -0.22 -4.07
CA GLY A 36 2.41 0.19 -5.39
C GLY A 36 3.88 0.57 -5.41
N VAL A 37 4.46 0.48 -6.60
CA VAL A 37 5.87 0.78 -6.85
C VAL A 37 6.00 1.80 -7.99
N ALA A 38 6.93 2.72 -7.85
CA ALA A 38 7.27 3.72 -8.86
C ALA A 38 8.77 3.63 -9.15
N LEU A 39 9.15 3.82 -10.41
CA LEU A 39 10.55 3.94 -10.82
C LEU A 39 10.77 5.35 -11.37
N HIS A 40 11.58 6.14 -10.67
CA HIS A 40 11.96 7.46 -11.13
C HIS A 40 13.08 7.38 -12.20
N GLU A 41 13.17 8.39 -13.07
CA GLU A 41 14.19 8.48 -14.14
C GLU A 41 15.63 8.35 -13.63
N ALA A 42 15.87 8.74 -12.37
CA ALA A 42 17.15 8.55 -11.68
C ALA A 42 17.40 7.10 -11.17
N LYS A 43 16.65 6.10 -11.66
CA LYS A 43 16.67 4.70 -11.20
C LYS A 43 16.36 4.53 -9.71
N GLN A 44 15.66 5.49 -9.11
CA GLN A 44 15.21 5.38 -7.73
C GLN A 44 13.89 4.62 -7.69
N PHE A 45 13.92 3.46 -7.04
CA PHE A 45 12.74 2.66 -6.76
C PHE A 45 12.05 3.21 -5.51
N GLU A 46 10.78 3.54 -5.63
CA GLU A 46 9.93 4.00 -4.53
C GLU A 46 8.77 3.01 -4.36
N ALA A 47 8.49 2.62 -3.12
CA ALA A 47 7.35 1.77 -2.78
C ALA A 47 6.43 2.52 -1.83
N HIS A 48 5.13 2.33 -1.99
CA HIS A 48 4.13 3.03 -1.20
C HIS A 48 2.91 2.15 -0.95
N ALA A 49 2.24 2.38 0.18
CA ALA A 49 1.07 1.62 0.61
C ALA A 49 -0.09 2.55 0.96
N TRP A 50 -1.29 2.18 0.53
CA TRP A 50 -2.52 2.89 0.80
C TRP A 50 -3.67 1.91 1.06
N VAL A 51 -4.76 2.41 1.63
CA VAL A 51 -5.97 1.63 1.86
C VAL A 51 -7.11 2.22 1.05
N GLU A 52 -7.85 1.34 0.39
CA GLU A 52 -9.09 1.67 -0.30
C GLU A 52 -10.27 1.03 0.42
N SER A 53 -11.34 1.78 0.59
CA SER A 53 -12.62 1.30 1.13
C SER A 53 -13.72 1.83 0.24
N GLN A 54 -14.56 0.93 -0.29
CA GLN A 54 -15.68 1.28 -1.17
C GLN A 54 -15.28 2.15 -2.38
N GLY A 55 -14.12 1.88 -2.97
CA GLY A 55 -13.60 2.62 -4.12
C GLY A 55 -12.97 3.98 -3.80
N LEU A 56 -12.83 4.34 -2.52
CA LEU A 56 -12.19 5.57 -2.08
C LEU A 56 -10.88 5.28 -1.34
N ILE A 57 -9.85 6.07 -1.61
CA ILE A 57 -8.61 6.05 -0.85
C ILE A 57 -8.86 6.72 0.50
N VAL A 58 -8.68 5.97 1.59
CA VAL A 58 -8.96 6.44 2.96
C VAL A 58 -7.69 6.77 3.74
N VAL A 59 -6.57 6.10 3.43
CA VAL A 59 -5.26 6.33 4.05
C VAL A 59 -4.18 6.13 3.01
N GLY A 60 -3.10 6.93 3.06
CA GLY A 60 -1.95 6.77 2.18
C GLY A 60 -1.85 7.82 1.07
N GLY A 61 -2.58 8.93 1.14
CA GLY A 61 -2.42 10.06 0.20
C GLY A 61 -3.60 10.25 -0.75
N THR A 62 -3.38 11.07 -1.77
CA THR A 62 -4.40 11.46 -2.76
C THR A 62 -4.27 10.68 -4.06
N THR A 63 -5.35 10.63 -4.86
CA THR A 63 -5.35 9.98 -6.18
C THR A 63 -4.23 10.50 -7.09
N SER A 64 -3.97 11.81 -7.07
CA SER A 64 -2.90 12.42 -7.87
C SER A 64 -1.51 11.95 -7.43
N GLU A 65 -1.25 11.86 -6.13
CA GLU A 65 0.04 11.36 -5.61
C GLU A 65 0.24 9.87 -5.89
N LEU A 66 -0.86 9.10 -5.91
CA LEU A 66 -0.84 7.65 -6.13
C LEU A 66 -0.75 7.27 -7.61
N SER A 67 -1.13 8.17 -8.52
CA SER A 67 -1.14 7.92 -9.97
C SER A 67 0.22 7.54 -10.57
N ARG A 68 1.33 7.89 -9.89
CA ARG A 68 2.71 7.54 -10.31
C ARG A 68 3.14 6.13 -9.91
N PHE A 69 2.37 5.44 -9.05
CA PHE A 69 2.68 4.11 -8.59
C PHE A 69 1.90 3.07 -9.39
N THR A 70 2.60 2.04 -9.84
CA THR A 70 1.97 0.84 -10.40
C THR A 70 1.59 -0.09 -9.24
N PRO A 71 0.30 -0.38 -9.01
CA PRO A 71 -0.12 -1.29 -7.96
C PRO A 71 0.39 -2.71 -8.25
N LEU A 72 0.92 -3.35 -7.23
CA LEU A 72 1.19 -4.78 -7.25
C LEU A 72 -0.14 -5.54 -7.28
N PRO A 73 -0.19 -6.72 -7.91
CA PRO A 73 -1.37 -7.57 -7.85
C PRO A 73 -1.73 -7.86 -6.39
N ASP A 74 -3.03 -7.93 -6.11
CA ASP A 74 -3.51 -8.26 -4.77
C ASP A 74 -2.91 -9.61 -4.35
N ILE A 75 -2.32 -9.64 -3.17
CA ILE A 75 -1.84 -10.89 -2.57
C ILE A 75 -3.08 -11.60 -2.02
N ASP A 76 -3.81 -12.27 -2.90
CA ASP A 76 -4.97 -13.08 -2.51
C ASP A 76 -4.49 -14.29 -1.70
N GLU A 77 -5.10 -14.51 -0.54
CA GLU A 77 -4.88 -15.68 0.33
C GLU A 77 -5.14 -17.03 -0.37
N LYS A 78 -5.70 -17.03 -1.59
CA LYS A 78 -6.00 -18.24 -2.37
C LYS A 78 -4.77 -18.94 -2.97
N LEU A 79 -3.56 -18.38 -2.84
CA LEU A 79 -2.33 -18.98 -3.36
C LEU A 79 -1.65 -19.99 -2.41
N ILE A 80 -2.27 -20.34 -1.27
CA ILE A 80 -1.78 -21.35 -0.31
C ILE A 80 -2.79 -22.50 -0.17
N LYS A 81 -3.24 -23.06 -1.30
CA LYS A 81 -3.90 -24.37 -1.32
C LYS A 81 -3.13 -25.35 -2.19
#